data_AF-A0A377W2W1-F1
#
_entry.id   AF-A0A377W2W1-F1
#
_cell.length_a   1.000
_cell.length_b   1.000
_cell.length_c   1.000
_cell.angle_alpha   90.00
_cell.angle_beta   90.00
_cell.angle_gamma   90.00
#
_symmetry.space_group_name_H-M   'P 1'
#
loop_
_entity.id
_entity.type
_entity.pdbx_description
1 polymer ?
#
loop_
_entity_poly.entity_id
_entity_poly.type
_entity_poly.pdbx_seq_one_letter_code
_entity_poly.pdbx_strand_id
1 'polypeptide(L)'
;MRLSILVWLRQTKAFRRQNPPSQMRNKQISTVNKSLTDSITQVRQSVTDTAAEINATIDLEIARVSKTLADGDAALNAQIKTAENGLKQSLSQVNTTLTNAVKQETADRIADVNAKASQAADELLAATQGIEASIESLTQVMKTADENLAREMSSLAAGANIQFDSQVIWHFNNQTTEGWTGSAGVPGVSQDGWLRPADSATDPYITSPGGLAVDGAAYRFIMLRFRKTGKPVWAGEIRWVSAGEKLH
;
A
#
# COMPACT_ATOMS: atom_id res chain seq x y z
N MET A 1 112.97 -47.86 112.69
CA MET A 1 114.23 -47.34 113.28
C MET A 1 114.55 -46.06 112.50
N ARG A 2 114.48 -44.80 112.96
CA ARG A 2 114.37 -44.14 114.27
C ARG A 2 113.30 -43.02 114.19
N LEU A 3 112.71 -42.73 115.34
CA LEU A 3 111.88 -41.57 115.70
C LEU A 3 112.49 -40.21 115.30
N SER A 4 111.64 -39.23 114.99
CA SER A 4 111.42 -38.06 115.88
C SER A 4 110.24 -37.20 115.43
N ILE A 5 109.24 -37.15 116.32
CA ILE A 5 108.06 -36.28 116.35
C ILE A 5 108.39 -35.14 117.33
N LEU A 6 108.21 -33.88 116.91
CA LEU A 6 108.05 -32.71 117.78
C LEU A 6 107.48 -31.57 116.92
N VAL A 7 106.49 -30.77 117.30
CA VAL A 7 105.48 -30.80 118.36
C VAL A 7 104.36 -29.93 117.79
N TRP A 8 103.13 -30.36 118.04
CA TRP A 8 101.91 -29.69 117.61
C TRP A 8 101.53 -28.64 118.68
N LEU A 9 101.45 -27.36 118.31
CA LEU A 9 100.75 -26.36 119.13
C LEU A 9 99.43 -25.99 118.46
N ARG A 10 98.34 -26.42 119.10
CA ARG A 10 96.95 -26.12 118.77
C ARG A 10 96.71 -24.61 118.61
N GLN A 11 96.08 -24.22 117.51
CA GLN A 11 95.00 -23.24 117.59
C GLN A 11 93.76 -23.79 116.90
N THR A 12 92.84 -24.32 117.71
CA THR A 12 91.43 -24.38 117.39
C THR A 12 90.87 -22.96 117.32
N LYS A 13 90.47 -22.49 116.14
CA LYS A 13 89.42 -21.46 116.02
C LYS A 13 88.64 -21.61 114.71
N ALA A 14 87.39 -22.02 114.89
CA ALA A 14 86.21 -21.79 114.04
C ALA A 14 86.20 -22.42 112.64
N PHE A 15 85.67 -23.65 112.55
CA PHE A 15 84.92 -24.13 111.39
C PHE A 15 83.62 -23.31 111.29
N ARG A 16 83.71 -22.07 110.79
CA ARG A 16 82.52 -21.31 110.37
C ARG A 16 82.03 -21.96 109.08
N ARG A 17 80.83 -22.55 109.10
CA ARG A 17 80.03 -22.77 107.88
C ARG A 17 80.12 -21.46 107.07
N GLN A 18 80.80 -21.48 105.93
CA GLN A 18 81.07 -20.28 105.12
C GLN A 18 79.77 -19.82 104.48
N ASN A 19 78.96 -19.05 105.21
CA ASN A 19 78.21 -17.99 104.55
C ASN A 19 79.28 -17.05 103.95
N PRO A 20 79.31 -16.81 102.64
CA PRO A 20 80.34 -15.96 102.04
C PRO A 20 80.36 -14.60 102.74
N PRO A 21 81.55 -14.04 103.04
CA PRO A 21 81.68 -12.70 103.61
C PRO A 21 80.89 -11.70 102.76
N SER A 22 80.20 -10.75 103.42
CA SER A 22 79.32 -9.75 102.79
C SER A 22 79.93 -9.06 101.57
N GLN A 23 81.25 -8.83 101.58
CA GLN A 23 82.00 -8.26 100.46
C GLN A 23 81.93 -9.09 99.17
N MET A 24 82.00 -10.42 99.24
CA MET A 24 81.91 -11.28 98.05
C MET A 24 80.50 -11.29 97.45
N ARG A 25 79.46 -11.32 98.30
CA ARG A 25 78.06 -11.18 97.83
C ARG A 25 77.81 -9.83 97.17
N ASN A 26 78.33 -8.75 97.75
CA ASN A 26 78.22 -7.40 97.17
C ASN A 26 78.94 -7.31 95.82
N LYS A 27 80.09 -7.95 95.66
CA LYS A 27 80.79 -8.04 94.37
C LYS A 27 79.97 -8.80 93.33
N GLN A 28 79.39 -9.94 93.69
CA GLN A 28 78.51 -10.72 92.80
C GLN A 28 77.26 -9.91 92.39
N ILE A 29 76.60 -9.23 93.32
CA ILE A 29 75.45 -8.35 93.04
C ILE A 29 75.84 -7.24 92.06
N SER A 30 77.01 -6.62 92.26
CA SER A 30 77.51 -5.58 91.36
C SER A 30 77.77 -6.11 89.94
N THR A 31 78.35 -7.31 89.80
CA THR A 31 78.56 -7.96 88.51
C THR A 31 77.24 -8.28 87.81
N VAL A 32 76.27 -8.85 88.55
CA VAL A 32 74.93 -9.15 88.01
C VAL A 32 74.20 -7.87 87.59
N ASN A 33 74.25 -6.82 88.40
CA ASN A 33 73.63 -5.53 88.06
C ASN A 33 74.24 -4.92 86.80
N LYS A 34 75.58 -4.95 86.66
CA LYS A 34 76.26 -4.50 85.45
C LYS A 34 75.81 -5.31 84.22
N SER A 35 75.80 -6.63 84.33
CA SER A 35 75.35 -7.53 83.26
C SER A 35 73.89 -7.26 82.85
N LEU A 36 73.02 -6.98 83.82
CA LEU A 36 71.63 -6.63 83.57
C LEU A 36 71.50 -5.27 82.87
N THR A 37 72.25 -4.26 83.32
CA THR A 37 72.28 -2.94 82.67
C THR A 37 72.77 -3.03 81.22
N ASP A 38 73.83 -3.79 80.98
CA ASP A 38 74.39 -4.00 79.64
C ASP A 38 73.36 -4.72 78.75
N SER A 39 72.68 -5.76 79.27
CA SER A 39 71.61 -6.48 78.56
C SER A 39 70.41 -5.58 78.22
N ILE A 40 69.94 -4.76 79.17
CA ILE A 40 68.85 -3.81 78.95
C ILE A 40 69.24 -2.79 77.88
N THR A 41 70.48 -2.31 77.91
CA THR A 41 70.99 -1.33 76.93
C THR A 41 71.03 -1.95 75.54
N GLN A 42 71.53 -3.18 75.43
CA GLN A 42 71.56 -3.93 74.16
C GLN A 42 70.15 -4.17 73.62
N VAL A 43 69.20 -4.58 74.47
CA VAL A 43 67.80 -4.78 74.06
C VAL A 43 67.18 -3.46 73.59
N ARG A 44 67.40 -2.35 74.29
CA ARG A 44 66.91 -1.03 73.88
C ARG A 44 67.47 -0.60 72.52
N GLN A 45 68.76 -0.82 72.30
CA GLN A 45 69.40 -0.52 71.02
C GLN A 45 68.80 -1.39 69.91
N SER A 46 68.71 -2.70 70.14
CA SER A 46 68.12 -3.64 69.18
C SER A 46 66.66 -3.29 68.81
N VAL A 47 65.84 -2.88 69.77
CA VAL A 47 64.46 -2.41 69.50
C VAL A 47 64.47 -1.13 68.65
N THR A 48 65.38 -0.19 68.94
CA THR A 48 65.51 1.05 68.17
C THR A 48 65.94 0.78 66.73
N ASP A 49 66.94 -0.09 66.54
CA ASP A 49 67.43 -0.48 65.23
C ASP A 49 66.35 -1.21 64.43
N THR A 50 65.65 -2.16 65.06
CA THR A 50 64.53 -2.88 64.44
C THR A 50 63.42 -1.92 64.02
N ALA A 51 63.07 -0.92 64.84
CA ALA A 51 62.06 0.07 64.50
C ALA A 51 62.48 0.94 63.31
N ALA A 52 63.77 1.31 63.23
CA ALA A 52 64.32 2.05 62.09
C ALA A 52 64.28 1.23 60.79
N GLU A 53 64.65 -0.06 60.86
CA GLU A 53 64.58 -0.99 59.73
C GLU A 53 63.14 -1.21 59.23
N ILE A 54 62.18 -1.33 60.15
CA ILE A 54 60.75 -1.44 59.82
C ILE A 54 60.28 -0.18 59.08
N ASN A 55 60.60 1.01 59.59
CA ASN A 55 60.20 2.26 58.95
C ASN A 55 60.80 2.40 57.54
N ALA A 56 62.10 2.09 57.38
CA ALA A 56 62.74 2.10 56.08
C ALA A 56 62.09 1.11 55.10
N THR A 57 61.70 -0.07 55.58
CA THR A 57 61.00 -1.08 54.77
C THR A 57 59.61 -0.59 54.35
N ILE A 58 58.85 0.04 55.26
CA ILE A 58 57.55 0.62 54.97
C ILE A 58 57.66 1.71 53.90
N ASP A 59 58.65 2.61 54.02
CA ASP A 59 58.87 3.68 53.03
C ASP A 59 59.17 3.10 51.63
N LEU A 60 59.97 2.03 51.55
CA LEU A 60 60.24 1.33 50.30
C LEU A 60 58.99 0.69 49.70
N GLU A 61 58.16 0.02 50.52
CA GLU A 61 56.91 -0.57 50.04
C GLU A 61 55.90 0.50 49.59
N ILE A 62 55.79 1.63 50.31
CA ILE A 62 54.96 2.77 49.88
C ILE A 62 55.43 3.28 48.53
N ALA A 63 56.74 3.51 48.35
CA ALA A 63 57.29 3.97 47.08
C ALA A 63 57.01 2.97 45.94
N ARG A 64 57.12 1.66 46.21
CA ARG A 64 56.83 0.60 45.24
C ARG A 64 55.35 0.56 44.85
N VAL A 65 54.46 0.67 45.82
CA VAL A 65 53.01 0.72 45.60
C VAL A 65 52.62 1.97 44.82
N SER A 66 53.12 3.15 45.20
CA SER A 66 52.88 4.40 44.47
C SER A 66 53.34 4.33 43.03
N LYS A 67 54.51 3.74 42.76
CA LYS A 67 54.98 3.51 41.40
C LYS A 67 54.07 2.57 40.62
N THR A 68 53.66 1.45 41.23
CA THR A 68 52.76 0.47 40.61
C THR A 68 51.42 1.11 40.23
N LEU A 69 50.87 1.98 41.09
CA LEU A 69 49.64 2.72 40.80
C LEU A 69 49.83 3.69 39.63
N ALA A 70 50.92 4.46 39.62
CA ALA A 70 51.20 5.40 38.53
C ALA A 70 51.40 4.70 37.17
N ASP A 71 52.14 3.58 37.17
CA ASP A 71 52.33 2.76 35.96
C ASP A 71 50.99 2.15 35.50
N GLY A 72 50.15 1.73 36.44
CA GLY A 72 48.78 1.24 36.17
C GLY A 72 47.87 2.29 35.55
N ASP A 73 47.85 3.51 36.10
CA ASP A 73 47.08 4.64 35.57
C ASP A 73 47.54 5.03 34.16
N ALA A 74 48.85 5.01 33.91
CA ALA A 74 49.42 5.26 32.60
C ALA A 74 48.97 4.17 31.59
N ALA A 75 49.00 2.90 32.00
CA ALA A 75 48.56 1.78 31.17
C ALA A 75 47.06 1.86 30.85
N LEU A 76 46.22 2.13 31.85
CA LEU A 76 44.77 2.29 31.67
C LEU A 76 44.45 3.46 30.73
N ASN A 77 45.11 4.62 30.90
CA ASN A 77 44.94 5.76 30.02
C ASN A 77 45.34 5.45 28.56
N ALA A 78 46.39 4.65 28.35
CA ALA A 78 46.77 4.20 27.02
C ALA A 78 45.72 3.26 26.40
N GLN A 79 45.19 2.32 27.18
CA GLN A 79 44.11 1.42 26.74
C GLN A 79 42.84 2.18 26.36
N ILE A 80 42.42 3.15 27.18
CA ILE A 80 41.26 4.01 26.93
C ILE A 80 41.44 4.76 25.60
N LYS A 81 42.60 5.39 25.38
CA LYS A 81 42.88 6.11 24.13
C LYS A 81 42.82 5.20 22.90
N THR A 82 43.36 3.99 23.01
CA THR A 82 43.29 3.00 21.92
C THR A 82 41.84 2.61 21.63
N ALA A 83 41.03 2.35 22.66
CA ALA A 83 39.62 2.02 22.51
C ALA A 83 38.82 3.18 21.90
N GLU A 84 39.04 4.41 22.36
CA GLU A 84 38.42 5.62 21.81
C GLU A 84 38.73 5.82 20.33
N ASN A 85 39.98 5.62 19.94
CA ASN A 85 40.40 5.73 18.53
C ASN A 85 39.76 4.63 17.67
N GLY A 86 39.71 3.40 18.17
CA GLY A 86 39.00 2.29 17.48
C GLY A 86 37.51 2.56 17.31
N LEU A 87 36.86 3.14 18.33
CA LEU A 87 35.45 3.52 18.25
C LEU A 87 35.22 4.65 17.24
N LYS A 88 36.08 5.68 17.23
CA LYS A 88 36.02 6.77 16.23
C LYS A 88 36.16 6.23 14.80
N GLN A 89 37.08 5.30 14.58
CA GLN A 89 37.26 4.66 13.27
C GLN A 89 36.04 3.84 12.87
N SER A 90 35.51 3.00 13.78
CA SER A 90 34.32 2.19 13.54
C SER A 90 33.10 3.06 13.22
N LEU A 91 32.89 4.15 13.96
CA LEU A 91 31.81 5.10 13.71
C LEU A 91 31.93 5.76 12.33
N SER A 92 33.14 6.17 11.95
CA SER A 92 33.39 6.74 10.61
C SER A 92 33.07 5.73 9.50
N GLN A 93 33.49 4.46 9.66
CA GLN A 93 33.22 3.40 8.69
C GLN A 93 31.71 3.15 8.55
N VAL A 94 31.01 3.01 9.67
CA VAL A 94 29.54 2.85 9.70
C VAL A 94 28.86 4.04 9.01
N ASN A 95 29.30 5.27 9.29
CA ASN A 95 28.71 6.46 8.69
C ASN A 95 28.90 6.51 7.16
N THR A 96 30.09 6.12 6.67
CA THR A 96 30.36 6.01 5.23
C THR A 96 29.49 4.92 4.59
N THR A 97 29.42 3.74 5.19
CA THR A 97 28.59 2.63 4.68
C THR A 97 27.12 3.01 4.63
N LEU A 98 26.59 3.61 5.70
CA LEU A 98 25.20 4.06 5.75
C LEU A 98 24.90 5.12 4.69
N THR A 99 25.80 6.09 4.53
CA THR A 99 25.66 7.14 3.51
C THR A 99 25.59 6.54 2.11
N ASN A 100 26.43 5.55 1.81
CA ASN A 100 26.42 4.88 0.50
C ASN A 100 25.16 4.03 0.30
N ALA A 101 24.74 3.29 1.33
CA ALA A 101 23.53 2.48 1.29
C ALA A 101 22.27 3.35 1.05
N VAL A 102 22.16 4.49 1.72
CA VAL A 102 21.03 5.43 1.52
C VAL A 102 21.05 6.02 0.11
N LYS A 103 22.22 6.38 -0.43
CA LYS A 103 22.34 6.85 -1.82
C LYS A 103 21.90 5.80 -2.82
N GLN A 104 22.33 4.55 -2.62
CA GLN A 104 21.98 3.43 -3.48
C GLN A 104 20.47 3.14 -3.43
N GLU A 105 19.90 3.01 -2.23
CA GLU A 105 18.47 2.81 -2.05
C GLU A 105 17.64 3.92 -2.71
N THR A 106 18.11 5.17 -2.62
CA THR A 106 17.44 6.30 -3.26
C THR A 106 17.47 6.15 -4.80
N ALA A 107 18.60 5.76 -5.37
CA ALA A 107 18.72 5.54 -6.82
C ALA A 107 17.83 4.36 -7.27
N ASP A 108 17.83 3.26 -6.52
CA ASP A 108 17.04 2.06 -6.82
C ASP A 108 15.53 2.36 -6.75
N ARG A 109 15.09 3.11 -5.73
CA ARG A 109 13.69 3.55 -5.63
C ARG A 109 13.26 4.45 -6.78
N ILE A 110 14.12 5.38 -7.21
CA ILE A 110 13.82 6.25 -8.35
C ILE A 110 13.68 5.41 -9.62
N ALA A 111 14.59 4.44 -9.84
CA ALA A 111 14.53 3.55 -10.98
C ALA A 111 13.25 2.69 -10.99
N ASP A 112 12.91 2.08 -9.85
CA ASP A 112 11.69 1.27 -9.69
C ASP A 112 10.41 2.09 -9.92
N VAL A 113 10.33 3.30 -9.36
CA VAL A 113 9.18 4.20 -9.57
C VAL A 113 9.06 4.59 -11.03
N ASN A 114 10.17 4.94 -11.69
CA ASN A 114 10.14 5.30 -13.11
C ASN A 114 9.72 4.10 -14.00
N ALA A 115 10.19 2.90 -13.69
CA ALA A 115 9.79 1.69 -14.40
C ALA A 115 8.28 1.41 -14.25
N LYS A 116 7.75 1.50 -13.02
CA LYS A 116 6.32 1.35 -12.74
C LYS A 116 5.47 2.43 -13.41
N ALA A 117 5.95 3.67 -13.43
CA ALA A 117 5.27 4.77 -14.11
C ALA A 117 5.23 4.56 -15.62
N SER A 118 6.31 4.08 -16.23
CA SER A 118 6.35 3.73 -17.65
C SER A 118 5.38 2.60 -17.97
N GLN A 119 5.38 1.53 -17.17
CA GLN A 119 4.46 0.41 -17.35
C GLN A 119 2.99 0.87 -17.24
N ALA A 120 2.66 1.68 -16.24
CA ALA A 120 1.31 2.20 -16.08
C ALA A 120 0.88 3.11 -17.25
N ALA A 121 1.82 3.87 -17.82
CA ALA A 121 1.56 4.67 -19.01
C ALA A 121 1.29 3.79 -20.26
N ASP A 122 2.06 2.72 -20.44
CA ASP A 122 1.87 1.77 -21.55
C ASP A 122 0.53 1.03 -21.42
N GLU A 123 0.17 0.58 -20.21
CA GLU A 123 -1.12 -0.06 -19.92
C GLU A 123 -2.30 0.88 -20.18
N LEU A 124 -2.19 2.15 -19.78
CA LEU A 124 -3.22 3.16 -20.03
C LEU A 124 -3.37 3.48 -21.53
N LEU A 125 -2.25 3.53 -22.26
CA LEU A 125 -2.26 3.72 -23.71
C LEU A 125 -2.94 2.55 -24.42
N ALA A 126 -2.60 1.31 -24.04
CA ALA A 126 -3.24 0.12 -24.59
C ALA A 126 -4.74 0.07 -24.30
N ALA A 127 -5.16 0.43 -23.08
CA ALA A 127 -6.58 0.54 -22.74
C ALA A 127 -7.30 1.61 -23.58
N THR A 128 -6.65 2.75 -23.81
CA THR A 128 -7.19 3.85 -24.63
C THR A 128 -7.39 3.41 -26.08
N GLN A 129 -6.40 2.74 -26.66
CA GLN A 129 -6.49 2.19 -28.02
C GLN A 129 -7.59 1.12 -28.14
N GLY A 130 -7.76 0.28 -27.11
CA GLY A 130 -8.85 -0.70 -27.06
C GLY A 130 -10.24 -0.05 -27.00
N ILE A 131 -10.38 1.07 -26.27
CA ILE A 131 -11.61 1.87 -26.25
C ILE A 131 -11.87 2.51 -27.61
N GLU A 132 -10.84 3.08 -28.25
CA GLU A 132 -10.95 3.69 -29.59
C GLU A 132 -11.46 2.67 -30.62
N ALA A 133 -10.87 1.48 -30.67
CA ALA A 133 -11.32 0.39 -31.55
C ALA A 133 -12.77 -0.03 -31.26
N SER A 134 -13.17 -0.05 -29.99
CA SER A 134 -14.55 -0.37 -29.60
C SER A 134 -15.54 0.70 -30.07
N ILE A 135 -15.16 1.98 -30.01
CA ILE A 135 -15.97 3.11 -30.50
C ILE A 135 -16.10 3.05 -32.02
N GLU A 136 -15.01 2.77 -32.75
CA GLU A 136 -15.05 2.61 -34.21
C GLU A 136 -16.00 1.48 -34.62
N SER A 137 -15.89 0.33 -33.96
CA SER A 137 -16.78 -0.81 -34.20
C SER A 137 -18.24 -0.46 -33.92
N LEU A 138 -18.53 0.21 -32.79
CA LEU A 138 -19.89 0.64 -32.46
C LEU A 138 -20.44 1.61 -33.52
N THR A 139 -19.62 2.55 -33.97
CA THR A 139 -19.99 3.53 -35.00
C THR A 139 -20.35 2.84 -36.32
N GLN A 140 -19.58 1.83 -36.74
CA GLN A 140 -19.89 1.04 -37.94
C GLN A 140 -21.19 0.24 -37.79
N VAL A 141 -21.42 -0.36 -36.62
CA VAL A 141 -22.67 -1.07 -36.33
C VAL A 141 -23.87 -0.13 -36.41
N MET A 142 -23.77 1.06 -35.79
CA MET A 142 -24.83 2.07 -35.85
C MET A 142 -25.11 2.53 -37.27
N LYS A 143 -24.06 2.84 -38.06
CA LYS A 143 -24.22 3.22 -39.47
C LYS A 143 -24.94 2.12 -40.27
N THR A 144 -24.56 0.86 -40.06
CA THR A 144 -25.19 -0.28 -40.74
C THR A 144 -26.64 -0.43 -40.32
N ALA A 145 -26.95 -0.27 -39.03
CA ALA A 145 -28.31 -0.31 -38.51
C ALA A 145 -29.18 0.80 -39.12
N ASP A 146 -28.65 2.03 -39.20
CA ASP A 146 -29.33 3.17 -39.81
C ASP A 146 -29.58 2.95 -41.32
N GLU A 147 -28.59 2.45 -42.06
CA GLU A 147 -28.74 2.10 -43.47
C GLU A 147 -29.76 0.98 -43.69
N ASN A 148 -29.83 0.00 -42.80
CA ASN A 148 -30.83 -1.07 -42.84
C ASN A 148 -32.23 -0.52 -42.58
N LEU A 149 -32.39 0.29 -41.53
CA LEU A 149 -33.67 0.91 -41.19
C LEU A 149 -34.17 1.81 -42.32
N ALA A 150 -33.29 2.62 -42.91
CA ALA A 150 -33.63 3.46 -44.07
C ALA A 150 -34.12 2.62 -45.26
N ARG A 151 -33.48 1.48 -45.52
CA ARG A 151 -33.92 0.53 -46.56
C ARG A 151 -35.26 -0.11 -46.25
N GLU A 152 -35.48 -0.55 -45.01
CA GLU A 152 -36.78 -1.10 -44.57
C GLU A 152 -37.90 -0.07 -44.69
N MET A 153 -37.68 1.15 -44.22
CA MET A 153 -38.64 2.25 -44.35
C MET A 153 -38.94 2.59 -45.81
N SER A 154 -37.91 2.63 -46.67
CA SER A 154 -38.10 2.89 -48.11
C SER A 154 -38.91 1.78 -48.79
N SER A 155 -38.62 0.51 -48.48
CA SER A 155 -39.38 -0.65 -48.96
C SER A 155 -40.85 -0.61 -48.51
N LEU A 156 -41.09 -0.26 -47.25
CA LEU A 156 -42.44 -0.13 -46.68
C LEU A 156 -43.21 1.01 -47.36
N ALA A 157 -42.59 2.19 -47.52
CA ALA A 157 -43.21 3.34 -48.16
C ALA A 157 -43.49 3.12 -49.65
N ALA A 158 -42.64 2.37 -50.35
CA ALA A 158 -42.84 2.00 -51.75
C ALA A 158 -43.91 0.91 -51.94
N GLY A 159 -44.46 0.34 -50.85
CA GLY A 159 -45.50 -0.69 -50.91
C GLY A 159 -45.00 -2.05 -51.42
N ALA A 160 -43.68 -2.27 -51.46
CA ALA A 160 -43.07 -3.46 -52.08
C ALA A 160 -43.46 -4.79 -51.41
N ASN A 161 -44.00 -4.75 -50.19
CA ASN A 161 -44.41 -5.93 -49.42
C ASN A 161 -45.87 -5.87 -48.93
N ILE A 162 -46.69 -4.98 -49.49
CA ILE A 162 -48.12 -4.86 -49.15
C ILE A 162 -48.92 -5.40 -50.33
N GLN A 163 -48.95 -6.73 -50.49
CA GLN A 163 -49.83 -7.36 -51.47
C GLN A 163 -51.25 -7.31 -50.93
N PHE A 164 -52.03 -6.34 -51.39
CA PHE A 164 -53.44 -6.26 -51.08
C PHE A 164 -54.22 -7.17 -52.01
N ASP A 165 -54.69 -8.27 -51.44
CA ASP A 165 -55.63 -9.15 -52.11
C ASP A 165 -57.01 -8.50 -52.06
N SER A 166 -57.44 -7.89 -53.17
CA SER A 166 -58.72 -7.21 -53.28
C SER A 166 -59.79 -8.14 -53.85
N GLN A 167 -60.91 -8.30 -53.14
CA GLN A 167 -62.10 -8.99 -53.67
C GLN A 167 -62.67 -8.28 -54.92
N VAL A 168 -62.69 -6.94 -54.88
CA VAL A 168 -63.16 -6.11 -55.99
C VAL A 168 -62.19 -4.94 -56.12
N ILE A 169 -61.80 -4.65 -57.36
CA ILE A 169 -60.99 -3.49 -57.72
C ILE A 169 -61.71 -2.70 -58.82
N TRP A 170 -61.74 -1.39 -58.67
CA TRP A 170 -62.26 -0.47 -59.68
C TRP A 170 -61.12 0.34 -60.26
N HIS A 171 -61.06 0.40 -61.59
CA HIS A 171 -59.94 1.02 -62.30
C HIS A 171 -60.32 2.34 -62.97
N PHE A 172 -61.59 2.52 -63.33
CA PHE A 172 -62.14 3.69 -64.03
C PHE A 172 -61.43 4.03 -65.36
N ASN A 173 -60.67 3.10 -65.93
CA ASN A 173 -59.79 3.32 -67.08
C ASN A 173 -60.54 3.62 -68.39
N ASN A 174 -61.80 3.18 -68.51
CA ASN A 174 -62.60 3.33 -69.73
C ASN A 174 -63.57 4.50 -69.69
N GLN A 175 -63.33 5.50 -68.81
CA GLN A 175 -64.22 6.66 -68.63
C GLN A 175 -65.68 6.28 -68.29
N THR A 176 -65.88 5.12 -67.68
CA THR A 176 -67.19 4.66 -67.19
C THR A 176 -67.21 4.67 -65.67
N THR A 177 -68.37 4.92 -65.07
CA THR A 177 -68.51 4.92 -63.60
C THR A 177 -68.44 3.53 -62.98
N GLU A 178 -68.30 2.46 -63.76
CA GLU A 178 -68.25 1.06 -63.29
C GLU A 178 -69.40 0.71 -62.31
N GLY A 179 -70.58 1.30 -62.55
CA GLY A 179 -71.79 1.11 -61.74
C GLY A 179 -71.87 1.95 -60.47
N TRP A 180 -70.87 2.80 -60.19
CA TRP A 180 -70.93 3.76 -59.10
C TRP A 180 -71.99 4.83 -59.38
N THR A 181 -72.71 5.23 -58.33
CA THR A 181 -73.81 6.20 -58.37
C THR A 181 -73.54 7.34 -57.40
N GLY A 182 -74.17 8.51 -57.59
CA GLY A 182 -73.93 9.68 -56.74
C GLY A 182 -75.22 10.35 -56.29
N SER A 183 -75.19 10.99 -55.13
CA SER A 183 -76.36 11.67 -54.53
C SER A 183 -76.80 12.91 -55.32
N ALA A 184 -75.83 13.63 -55.90
CA ALA A 184 -76.05 14.85 -56.68
C ALA A 184 -76.15 14.59 -58.20
N GLY A 185 -76.19 13.32 -58.62
CA GLY A 185 -76.19 12.93 -60.03
C GLY A 185 -75.13 11.87 -60.35
N VAL A 186 -75.03 11.49 -61.63
CA VAL A 186 -74.05 10.50 -62.10
C VAL A 186 -72.63 11.03 -61.87
N PRO A 187 -71.75 10.29 -61.17
CA PRO A 187 -70.36 10.69 -60.95
C PRO A 187 -69.62 10.92 -62.26
N GLY A 188 -68.68 11.86 -62.27
CA GLY A 188 -67.77 12.06 -63.39
C GLY A 188 -66.56 11.14 -63.30
N VAL A 189 -66.03 10.68 -64.43
CA VAL A 189 -64.75 9.97 -64.50
C VAL A 189 -63.78 10.79 -65.31
N SER A 190 -62.64 11.14 -64.71
CA SER A 190 -61.60 11.91 -65.40
C SER A 190 -60.88 11.05 -66.44
N GLN A 191 -60.24 11.69 -67.41
CA GLN A 191 -59.49 11.01 -68.48
C GLN A 191 -58.33 10.14 -67.95
N ASP A 192 -57.81 10.48 -66.77
CA ASP A 192 -56.76 9.77 -66.05
C ASP A 192 -57.29 8.80 -64.98
N GLY A 193 -58.56 8.41 -65.05
CA GLY A 193 -59.12 7.28 -64.27
C GLY A 193 -59.50 7.62 -62.83
N TRP A 194 -59.88 8.86 -62.52
CA TRP A 194 -60.38 9.24 -61.20
C TRP A 194 -61.89 9.44 -61.22
N LEU A 195 -62.59 8.78 -60.30
CA LEU A 195 -64.00 9.02 -60.03
C LEU A 195 -64.17 10.30 -59.21
N ARG A 196 -65.04 11.22 -59.64
CA ARG A 196 -65.38 12.45 -58.93
C ARG A 196 -66.90 12.54 -58.68
N PRO A 197 -67.35 13.08 -57.53
CA PRO A 197 -68.74 13.41 -57.34
C PRO A 197 -69.23 14.43 -58.38
N ALA A 198 -70.53 14.37 -58.71
CA ALA A 198 -71.17 15.42 -59.50
C ALA A 198 -71.15 16.75 -58.73
N ASP A 199 -71.12 17.86 -59.46
CA ASP A 199 -71.10 19.20 -58.86
C ASP A 199 -72.40 19.46 -58.11
N SER A 200 -72.30 19.85 -56.84
CA SER A 200 -73.44 19.99 -55.92
C SER A 200 -73.30 21.22 -55.04
N ALA A 201 -74.43 21.83 -54.67
CA ALA A 201 -74.50 22.91 -53.68
C ALA A 201 -74.55 22.39 -52.23
N THR A 202 -74.76 21.09 -52.04
CA THR A 202 -74.79 20.36 -50.76
C THR A 202 -73.75 19.22 -50.78
N ASP A 203 -73.43 18.64 -49.62
CA ASP A 203 -72.41 17.59 -49.47
C ASP A 203 -72.67 16.37 -50.37
N PRO A 204 -71.92 16.19 -51.48
CA PRO A 204 -72.17 15.09 -52.40
C PRO A 204 -71.44 13.82 -51.95
N TYR A 205 -72.09 12.67 -52.09
CA TYR A 205 -71.49 11.36 -51.85
C TYR A 205 -71.65 10.45 -53.07
N ILE A 206 -70.75 9.46 -53.18
CA ILE A 206 -70.79 8.43 -54.21
C ILE A 206 -70.94 7.08 -53.52
N THR A 207 -71.81 6.23 -54.06
CA THR A 207 -72.06 4.87 -53.59
C THR A 207 -71.55 3.87 -54.62
N SER A 208 -70.84 2.83 -54.16
CA SER A 208 -70.39 1.71 -54.99
C SER A 208 -71.58 0.90 -55.53
N PRO A 209 -71.38 0.09 -56.58
CA PRO A 209 -72.39 -0.86 -57.03
C PRO A 209 -72.85 -1.77 -55.89
N GLY A 210 -74.15 -2.07 -55.82
CA GLY A 210 -74.68 -3.04 -54.87
C GLY A 210 -74.35 -4.49 -55.26
N GLY A 211 -74.59 -5.43 -54.36
CA GLY A 211 -74.48 -6.87 -54.64
C GLY A 211 -73.05 -7.41 -54.72
N LEU A 212 -72.07 -6.72 -54.14
CA LEU A 212 -70.65 -7.11 -54.20
C LEU A 212 -70.32 -8.40 -53.44
N ALA A 213 -71.21 -8.88 -52.57
CA ALA A 213 -71.04 -10.10 -51.77
C ALA A 213 -69.66 -10.19 -51.07
N VAL A 214 -69.13 -9.05 -50.60
CA VAL A 214 -67.83 -8.99 -49.91
C VAL A 214 -67.94 -9.70 -48.57
N ASP A 215 -67.16 -10.76 -48.39
CA ASP A 215 -66.98 -11.40 -47.09
C ASP A 215 -66.11 -10.51 -46.19
N GLY A 216 -66.77 -9.84 -45.24
CA GLY A 216 -66.09 -8.97 -44.28
C GLY A 216 -65.13 -9.69 -43.33
N ALA A 217 -65.17 -11.03 -43.23
CA ALA A 217 -64.19 -11.80 -42.47
C ALA A 217 -62.89 -12.01 -43.25
N ALA A 218 -62.98 -12.24 -44.57
CA ALA A 218 -61.84 -12.43 -45.47
C ALA A 218 -61.22 -11.10 -45.92
N TYR A 219 -62.04 -10.06 -46.16
CA TYR A 219 -61.59 -8.77 -46.68
C TYR A 219 -61.92 -7.63 -45.70
N ARG A 220 -60.98 -7.38 -44.78
CA ARG A 220 -61.17 -6.49 -43.61
C ARG A 220 -60.68 -5.05 -43.80
N PHE A 221 -60.00 -4.78 -44.89
CA PHE A 221 -59.37 -3.50 -45.18
C PHE A 221 -59.85 -2.99 -46.52
N ILE A 222 -59.96 -1.66 -46.65
CA ILE A 222 -60.25 -0.98 -47.92
C ILE A 222 -59.03 -0.15 -48.26
N MET A 223 -58.52 -0.31 -49.48
CA MET A 223 -57.52 0.59 -50.03
C MET A 223 -58.14 1.53 -51.05
N LEU A 224 -57.85 2.82 -50.87
CA LEU A 224 -58.38 3.89 -51.70
C LEU A 224 -57.24 4.83 -52.04
N ARG A 225 -57.25 5.32 -53.28
CA ARG A 225 -56.38 6.42 -53.69
C ARG A 225 -57.21 7.69 -53.68
N PHE A 226 -56.74 8.72 -52.98
CA PHE A 226 -57.38 10.03 -52.96
C PHE A 226 -56.50 11.06 -53.68
N ARG A 227 -57.12 11.91 -54.50
CA ARG A 227 -56.47 13.07 -55.11
C ARG A 227 -57.27 14.31 -54.82
N LYS A 228 -56.59 15.33 -54.28
CA LYS A 228 -57.16 16.66 -54.10
C LYS A 228 -56.85 17.49 -55.34
N THR A 229 -57.87 18.01 -56.02
CA THR A 229 -57.75 18.91 -57.18
C THR A 229 -58.40 20.26 -56.88
N GLY A 230 -57.70 21.37 -57.15
CA GLY A 230 -58.18 22.74 -56.88
C GLY A 230 -57.93 23.22 -55.45
N LYS A 231 -58.77 24.14 -54.95
CA LYS A 231 -58.76 24.64 -53.56
C LYS A 231 -60.01 24.24 -52.75
N PRO A 232 -60.40 22.96 -52.65
CA PRO A 232 -61.60 22.60 -51.91
C PRO A 232 -61.33 22.52 -50.40
N VAL A 233 -62.23 23.11 -49.61
CA VAL A 233 -62.35 22.92 -48.15
C VAL A 233 -63.34 21.78 -47.95
N TRP A 234 -62.86 20.54 -47.87
CA TRP A 234 -63.75 19.41 -47.60
C TRP A 234 -63.19 18.53 -46.47
N ALA A 235 -64.11 18.09 -45.62
CA ALA A 235 -64.01 16.88 -44.83
C ALA A 235 -64.87 15.84 -45.54
N GLY A 236 -64.39 14.61 -45.63
CA GLY A 236 -65.18 13.51 -46.18
C GLY A 236 -65.03 12.28 -45.33
N GLU A 237 -66.01 11.40 -45.43
CA GLU A 237 -66.10 10.19 -44.65
C GLU A 237 -66.36 9.01 -45.59
N ILE A 238 -65.91 7.83 -45.16
CA ILE A 238 -66.22 6.57 -45.82
C ILE A 238 -67.16 5.83 -44.89
N ARG A 239 -68.30 5.40 -45.41
CA ARG A 239 -69.30 4.64 -44.68
C ARG A 239 -69.50 3.28 -45.34
N TRP A 240 -69.66 2.25 -44.52
CA TRP A 240 -70.14 0.94 -44.97
C TRP A 240 -71.66 0.89 -44.80
N VAL A 241 -72.37 0.39 -45.81
CA VAL A 241 -73.82 0.27 -45.79
C VAL A 241 -74.16 -1.18 -46.06
N SER A 242 -74.84 -1.84 -45.12
CA SER A 242 -75.25 -3.24 -45.30
C SER A 242 -76.51 -3.34 -46.18
N ALA A 243 -76.78 -4.54 -46.68
CA ALA A 243 -77.98 -4.79 -47.49
C ALA A 243 -79.25 -4.46 -46.67
N GLY A 244 -79.95 -3.39 -47.06
CA GLY A 244 -81.19 -2.93 -46.41
C GLY A 244 -81.07 -1.60 -45.65
N GLU A 245 -79.86 -1.07 -45.47
CA GLU A 245 -79.64 0.25 -44.88
C GLU A 245 -79.59 1.34 -45.96
N LYS A 246 -80.14 2.53 -45.66
CA LYS A 246 -80.04 3.71 -46.52
C LYS A 246 -79.06 4.71 -45.92
N LEU A 247 -78.24 5.33 -46.75
CA LEU A 247 -77.43 6.48 -46.36
C LEU A 247 -78.37 7.64 -46.02
N HIS A 248 -78.36 8.06 -44.76
CA HIS A 248 -78.92 9.34 -44.30
C HIS A 248 -77.90 10.46 -44.47
#